data_AF-A0A829H400-F1
#
_entry.id   AF-A0A829H400-F1
#
_cell.length_a   1.000
_cell.length_b   1.000
_cell.length_c   1.000
_cell.angle_alpha   90.00
_cell.angle_beta   90.00
_cell.angle_gamma   90.00
#
_symmetry.space_group_name_H-M   'P 1'
#
loop_
_entity.id
_entity.type
_entity.pdbx_description
1 polymer ?
#
loop_
_entity_poly.entity_id
_entity_poly.type
_entity_poly.pdbx_seq_one_letter_code
_entity_poly.pdbx_strand_id
1 'polypeptide(L)' 'QTIKQGDHFDPMTGVSATSTNGPVTISYVGEVNTQKAGRYTLTYTATDQNGQQAEQTIVVTVE' A
#
# COMPACT_ATOMS: atom_id res chain seq x y z
N GLN A 1 7.93 6.30 1.20
CA GLN A 1 8.10 6.34 -0.27
C GLN A 1 8.07 7.80 -0.70
N THR A 2 8.88 8.20 -1.67
CA THR A 2 8.84 9.56 -2.24
C THR A 2 8.70 9.45 -3.77
N ILE A 3 7.85 10.26 -4.37
CA ILE A 3 7.60 10.33 -5.82
C ILE A 3 7.50 11.80 -6.25
N LYS A 4 7.77 12.11 -7.52
CA LYS A 4 7.64 13.47 -8.03
C LYS A 4 6.18 13.78 -8.36
N GLN A 5 5.81 15.05 -8.27
CA GLN A 5 4.52 15.52 -8.72
C GLN A 5 4.32 15.17 -10.21
N GLY A 6 3.18 14.56 -10.52
CA GLY A 6 2.84 14.09 -11.86
C GLY A 6 3.33 12.69 -12.21
N ASP A 7 4.12 12.04 -11.35
CA ASP A 7 4.52 10.65 -11.59
C ASP A 7 3.31 9.70 -11.57
N HIS A 8 3.38 8.67 -12.40
CA HIS A 8 2.45 7.54 -12.29
C HIS A 8 2.77 6.75 -11.03
N PHE A 9 1.77 6.57 -10.17
CA PHE A 9 1.89 5.81 -8.94
C PHE A 9 0.88 4.67 -8.92
N ASP A 10 1.38 3.45 -8.86
CA ASP A 10 0.59 2.25 -8.61
C ASP A 10 0.81 1.79 -7.16
N PRO A 11 -0.23 1.85 -6.30
CA PRO A 11 -0.14 1.44 -4.90
C PRO A 11 0.27 -0.02 -4.70
N MET A 12 0.12 -0.90 -5.69
CA MET A 12 0.44 -2.32 -5.55
C MET A 12 1.83 -2.69 -6.08
N THR A 13 2.56 -1.75 -6.69
CA THR A 13 3.90 -2.02 -7.21
C THR A 13 4.85 -2.41 -6.08
N GLY A 14 5.42 -3.62 -6.16
CA GLY A 14 6.36 -4.16 -5.18
C GLY A 14 5.75 -4.60 -3.85
N VAL A 15 4.42 -4.57 -3.72
CA VAL A 15 3.73 -5.04 -2.52
C VAL A 15 3.60 -6.56 -2.56
N SER A 16 4.03 -7.21 -1.48
CA SER A 16 3.94 -8.67 -1.34
C SER A 16 3.72 -9.05 0.12
N ALA A 17 3.06 -10.18 0.35
CA ALA A 17 2.86 -10.76 1.67
C ALA A 17 2.91 -12.28 1.55
N THR A 18 3.37 -12.94 2.62
CA THR A 18 3.47 -14.40 2.70
C THR A 18 2.87 -14.89 4.01
N SER A 19 2.17 -16.02 3.97
CA SER A 19 1.68 -16.71 5.17
C SER A 19 2.16 -18.16 5.16
N THR A 20 2.44 -18.71 6.34
CA THR A 20 2.70 -20.15 6.50
C THR A 20 1.43 -20.98 6.30
N ASN A 21 0.27 -20.34 6.34
CA ASN A 21 -1.03 -20.98 6.26
C ASN A 21 -1.57 -21.06 4.83
N GLY A 22 -0.90 -20.54 3.80
CA GLY A 22 -1.38 -20.60 2.41
C GLY A 22 -1.47 -19.24 1.71
N PRO A 23 -2.32 -19.11 0.68
CA PRO A 23 -2.46 -17.87 -0.09
C PRO A 23 -2.86 -16.67 0.79
N VAL A 24 -2.43 -15.49 0.36
CA VAL A 24 -2.70 -14.22 1.02
C VAL A 24 -3.32 -13.26 0.03
N THR A 25 -4.40 -12.61 0.44
CA THR A 25 -5.01 -11.50 -0.30
C THR A 25 -4.55 -10.19 0.32
N ILE A 26 -4.09 -9.25 -0.51
CA ILE A 26 -3.68 -7.92 -0.07
C ILE A 26 -4.72 -6.91 -0.56
N SER A 27 -5.22 -6.09 0.35
CA SER A 27 -6.02 -4.90 0.05
C SER A 27 -5.34 -3.66 0.64
N TYR A 28 -5.76 -2.48 0.21
CA TYR A 28 -5.29 -1.24 0.79
C TYR A 28 -6.39 -0.20 0.86
N VAL A 29 -6.24 0.74 1.79
CA VAL A 29 -7.09 1.93 1.94
C VAL A 29 -6.24 3.19 1.90
N GLY A 30 -6.82 4.24 1.34
CA GLY A 30 -6.18 5.55 1.14
C GLY A 30 -5.99 5.87 -0.34
N GLU A 31 -5.68 7.13 -0.60
CA GLU A 31 -5.51 7.67 -1.95
C GLU A 31 -4.29 8.59 -1.99
N VAL A 32 -3.48 8.47 -3.04
CA VAL A 32 -2.32 9.34 -3.28
C VAL A 32 -2.63 10.22 -4.48
N ASN A 33 -2.82 11.51 -4.24
CA ASN A 33 -2.98 12.47 -5.33
C ASN A 33 -1.59 12.93 -5.81
N THR A 34 -1.11 12.33 -6.89
CA THR A 34 0.21 12.65 -7.47
C THR A 34 0.28 14.04 -8.10
N GLN A 35 -0.87 14.70 -8.32
CA GLN A 35 -0.93 16.05 -8.87
C GLN A 35 -0.76 17.15 -7.82
N LYS A 36 -0.64 16.79 -6.53
CA LYS A 36 -0.50 17.76 -5.45
C LYS A 36 0.61 17.33 -4.51
N ALA A 37 1.59 18.20 -4.30
CA ALA A 37 2.64 17.96 -3.32
C ALA A 37 2.04 17.82 -1.91
N GLY A 38 2.53 16.85 -1.14
CA GLY A 38 1.97 16.51 0.15
C GLY A 38 2.39 15.14 0.64
N ARG A 39 1.95 14.80 1.85
CA ARG A 39 2.15 13.48 2.44
C ARG A 39 0.80 12.76 2.46
N TYR A 40 0.77 11.57 1.87
CA TYR A 40 -0.40 10.74 1.72
C TYR A 40 -0.18 9.42 2.45
N THR A 41 -1.20 8.96 3.16
CA THR A 41 -1.13 7.73 3.95
C THR A 41 -1.86 6.62 3.22
N LEU A 42 -1.20 5.46 3.12
CA LEU A 42 -1.81 4.22 2.66
C LEU A 42 -1.68 3.17 3.76
N THR A 43 -2.75 2.44 4.01
CA THR A 43 -2.75 1.29 4.91
C THR A 43 -3.02 0.05 4.08
N TYR A 44 -2.11 -0.92 4.14
CA TYR A 44 -2.24 -2.22 3.50
C TYR A 44 -2.66 -3.26 4.52
N THR A 45 -3.56 -4.14 4.13
CA THR A 45 -4.02 -5.28 4.94
C THR A 45 -3.79 -6.55 4.15
N ALA A 46 -2.96 -7.43 4.69
CA ALA A 46 -2.76 -8.79 4.20
C ALA A 46 -3.66 -9.74 5.01
N THR A 47 -4.51 -10.51 4.33
CA THR A 47 -5.42 -11.49 4.95
C THR A 47 -5.11 -12.88 4.40
N ASP A 48 -4.80 -13.83 5.28
CA ASP A 48 -4.63 -15.23 4.88
C ASP A 48 -5.97 -15.98 4.78
N GLN A 49 -5.95 -17.20 4.25
CA GLN A 49 -7.17 -18.01 4.07
C GLN A 49 -7.89 -18.39 5.37
N ASN A 50 -7.23 -18.26 6.52
CA ASN A 50 -7.83 -18.50 7.84
C ASN A 50 -8.41 -17.20 8.45
N GLY A 51 -8.33 -16.08 7.72
CA GLY A 51 -8.79 -14.77 8.18
C GLY A 51 -7.82 -14.05 9.12
N GLN A 52 -6.57 -14.52 9.25
CA GLN A 52 -5.56 -13.80 10.02
C GLN A 52 -5.07 -12.59 9.23
N GLN A 53 -4.93 -11.45 9.91
CA GLN A 53 -4.60 -10.18 9.28
C GLN A 53 -3.29 -9.60 9.79
N ALA A 54 -2.52 -9.02 8.88
CA ALA A 54 -1.39 -8.15 9.18
C ALA A 54 -1.59 -6.82 8.45
N GLU A 55 -1.33 -5.71 9.17
CA GLU A 55 -1.49 -4.36 8.62
C GLU A 55 -0.15 -3.63 8.58
N GLN A 56 0.04 -2.84 7.52
CA GLN A 56 1.20 -1.96 7.39
C GLN A 56 0.78 -0.61 6.82
N THR A 57 1.11 0.45 7.55
CA THR A 57 0.89 1.83 7.10
C THR A 57 2.16 2.40 6.52
N ILE A 58 2.06 3.01 5.34
CA ILE A 58 3.15 3.77 4.72
C ILE A 58 2.74 5.21 4.47
N VAL A 59 3.75 6.09 4.44
CA VAL A 59 3.59 7.47 3.99
C VAL A 59 4.28 7.63 2.64
N VAL A 60 3.51 8.10 1.66
CA VAL A 60 3.97 8.50 0.34
C VAL A 60 4.08 10.02 0.33
N THR A 61 5.29 10.54 0.11
CA THR A 61 5.52 11.96 -0.10
C THR A 61 5.51 12.24 -1.59
N VAL A 62 4.66 13.18 -2.02
CA VAL A 62 4.67 13.77 -3.35
C VAL A 62 5.37 15.12 -3.24
N GLU A 63 6.41 15.34 -4.04
CA GLU A 63 7.19 16.58 -4.05
C GLU A 63 7.42 17.14 -5.45
#